data_AF-A0A0R1EWG7-F1
#
_entry.id   AF-A0A0R1EWG7-F1
#
_cell.length_a   1.000
_cell.length_b   1.000
_cell.length_c   1.000
_cell.angle_alpha   90.00
_cell.angle_beta   90.00
_cell.angle_gamma   90.00
#
_symmetry.space_group_name_H-M   'P 1'
#
loop_
_entity.id
_entity.type
_entity.pdbx_description
1 polymer ?
#
loop_
_entity_poly.entity_id
_entity_poly.type
_entity_poly.pdbx_seq_one_letter_code
_entity_poly.pdbx_strand_id
1 'polypeptide(L)'
;MERKTELTAKNVYGMPTAIFIALVTTFYAAMYADAIETPKRWSASALNRHLQKARNELPKLAWKRYWQVVDLVINSLWDSRTLAAKQANELERIVMDGQP
;
A
#
# COMPACT_ATOMS: atom_id res chain seq x y z
N MET A 1 -3.98 22.24 8.54
CA MET A 1 -3.77 21.13 9.49
C MET A 1 -5.10 20.42 9.77
N GLU A 2 -5.91 20.13 8.74
CA GLU A 2 -7.30 19.68 8.92
C GLU A 2 -7.62 18.30 8.28
N ARG A 3 -6.63 17.58 7.73
CA ARG A 3 -6.87 16.25 7.14
C ARG A 3 -6.70 15.07 8.11
N LYS A 4 -6.16 15.28 9.32
CA LYS A 4 -5.77 14.19 10.24
C LYS A 4 -6.84 13.80 11.26
N THR A 5 -7.87 14.62 11.48
CA THR A 5 -8.85 14.41 12.57
C THR A 5 -10.17 13.78 12.11
N GLU A 6 -10.39 13.63 10.79
CA GLU A 6 -11.60 13.00 10.24
C GLU A 6 -11.44 11.51 9.88
N LEU A 7 -10.32 10.88 10.24
CA LEU A 7 -10.15 9.41 10.14
C LEU A 7 -10.77 8.65 11.32
N THR A 8 -11.46 9.35 12.21
CA THR A 8 -12.33 8.73 13.22
C THR A 8 -13.73 8.56 12.63
N ALA A 9 -14.07 7.31 12.30
CA ALA A 9 -15.39 6.78 11.94
C ALA A 9 -15.91 6.94 10.48
N LYS A 10 -15.09 7.30 9.49
CA LYS A 10 -15.50 7.28 8.07
C LYS A 10 -14.89 6.11 7.31
N ASN A 11 -15.73 5.34 6.60
CA ASN A 11 -15.32 4.28 5.68
C ASN A 11 -14.28 4.82 4.68
N VAL A 12 -13.03 4.38 4.78
CA VAL A 12 -12.00 4.74 3.79
C VAL A 12 -12.34 4.00 2.48
N TYR A 13 -12.60 4.73 1.39
CA TYR A 13 -13.09 4.19 0.12
C TYR A 13 -14.36 3.31 0.22
N GLY A 14 -15.24 3.58 1.19
CA GLY A 14 -16.43 2.76 1.40
C GLY A 14 -16.14 1.39 2.06
N MET A 15 -14.93 1.18 2.58
CA MET A 15 -14.56 -0.04 3.31
C MET A 15 -14.77 0.11 4.82
N PRO A 16 -15.31 -0.92 5.50
CA PRO A 16 -15.29 -1.02 6.96
C PRO A 16 -13.87 -0.92 7.52
N THR A 17 -13.70 -0.24 8.65
CA THR A 17 -12.39 -0.02 9.30
C THR A 17 -11.63 -1.31 9.56
N ALA A 18 -12.30 -2.39 10.00
CA ALA A 18 -11.66 -3.67 10.25
C ALA A 18 -11.03 -4.28 8.97
N ILE A 19 -11.72 -4.14 7.83
CA ILE A 19 -11.20 -4.60 6.53
C ILE A 19 -9.99 -3.75 6.14
N PHE A 20 -10.08 -2.43 6.27
CA PHE A 20 -8.97 -1.54 5.98
C PHE A 20 -7.71 -1.91 6.80
N ILE A 21 -7.85 -2.07 8.13
CA ILE A 21 -6.76 -2.47 9.02
C ILE A 21 -6.16 -3.81 8.60
N ALA A 22 -6.99 -4.79 8.26
CA ALA A 22 -6.52 -6.10 7.82
C ALA A 22 -5.70 -6.02 6.51
N LEU A 23 -6.13 -5.21 5.54
CA LEU A 23 -5.41 -5.03 4.28
C LEU A 23 -4.08 -4.28 4.48
N VAL A 24 -4.07 -3.22 5.31
CA VAL A 24 -2.84 -2.52 5.69
C VAL A 24 -1.87 -3.48 6.38
N THR A 25 -2.34 -4.25 7.36
CA THR A 25 -1.50 -5.21 8.09
C THR A 25 -0.94 -6.27 7.16
N THR A 26 -1.74 -6.80 6.25
CA THR A 26 -1.31 -7.76 5.22
C THR A 26 -0.23 -7.17 4.32
N PHE A 27 -0.41 -5.93 3.87
CA PHE A 27 0.58 -5.25 3.05
C PHE A 27 1.91 -5.05 3.80
N TYR A 28 1.87 -4.53 5.03
CA TYR A 28 3.06 -4.37 5.85
C TYR A 28 3.72 -5.73 6.14
N ALA A 29 2.96 -6.77 6.48
CA ALA A 29 3.50 -8.11 6.68
C ALA A 29 4.23 -8.61 5.43
N ALA A 30 3.66 -8.45 4.23
CA ALA A 30 4.33 -8.85 2.98
C ALA A 30 5.60 -8.04 2.70
N MET A 31 5.55 -6.72 2.90
CA MET A 31 6.72 -5.84 2.67
C MET A 31 7.83 -6.03 3.72
N TYR A 32 7.52 -6.61 4.89
CA TYR A 32 8.47 -6.88 5.98
C TYR A 32 8.80 -8.36 6.17
N ALA A 33 8.07 -9.31 5.56
CA ALA A 33 8.37 -10.75 5.67
C ALA A 33 9.73 -11.09 5.05
N ASP A 34 10.15 -10.36 4.01
CA ASP A 34 11.48 -10.49 3.39
C ASP A 34 12.60 -9.82 4.22
N ALA A 35 12.30 -9.27 5.41
CA ALA A 35 13.24 -8.48 6.21
C ALA A 35 14.27 -9.31 7.01
N ILE A 36 14.15 -10.65 7.03
CA ILE A 36 15.13 -11.49 7.74
C ILE A 36 16.48 -11.50 7.02
N GLU A 37 16.56 -11.15 5.72
CA GLU A 37 17.82 -11.22 4.98
C GLU A 37 18.23 -9.97 4.18
N THR A 38 17.37 -8.96 3.94
CA THR A 38 17.81 -7.77 3.19
C THR A 38 17.18 -6.43 3.59
N PRO A 39 17.91 -5.30 3.44
CA PRO A 39 17.40 -3.94 3.67
C PRO A 39 16.44 -3.45 2.55
N LYS A 40 15.93 -4.34 1.68
CA LYS A 40 15.12 -4.02 0.48
C LYS A 40 13.67 -3.62 0.79
N ARG A 41 13.42 -3.15 2.03
CA ARG A 41 12.15 -2.57 2.46
C ARG A 41 11.78 -1.48 1.46
N TRP A 42 10.54 -1.50 0.96
CA TRP A 42 10.07 -0.48 0.03
C TRP A 42 10.92 -0.36 -1.25
N SER A 43 11.55 -1.44 -1.72
CA SER A 43 12.12 -1.45 -3.06
C SER A 43 11.01 -1.59 -4.10
N ALA A 44 11.13 -0.89 -5.22
CA ALA A 44 10.19 -0.99 -6.35
C ALA A 44 10.01 -2.43 -6.82
N SER A 45 11.10 -3.21 -6.85
CA SER A 45 11.06 -4.61 -7.27
C SER A 45 10.20 -5.49 -6.35
N ALA A 46 10.28 -5.28 -5.03
CA ALA A 46 9.52 -6.06 -4.05
C ALA A 46 8.03 -5.69 -4.13
N LEU A 47 7.73 -4.40 -4.20
CA LEU A 47 6.36 -3.93 -4.36
C LEU A 47 5.74 -4.47 -5.66
N ASN A 48 6.45 -4.43 -6.78
CA ASN A 48 5.94 -4.93 -8.06
C ASN A 48 5.63 -6.43 -7.99
N ARG A 49 6.54 -7.25 -7.45
CA ARG A 49 6.29 -8.69 -7.28
C ARG A 49 5.06 -8.94 -6.41
N HIS A 50 4.91 -8.19 -5.32
CA HIS A 50 3.77 -8.32 -4.43
C HIS A 50 2.44 -7.94 -5.10
N LEU A 51 2.41 -6.81 -5.82
CA LEU A 51 1.22 -6.37 -6.54
C LEU A 51 0.82 -7.33 -7.67
N GLN A 52 1.78 -7.86 -8.42
CA GLN A 52 1.51 -8.88 -9.45
C GLN A 52 0.93 -10.15 -8.84
N LYS A 53 1.50 -10.62 -7.72
CA LYS A 53 0.98 -11.78 -6.98
C LYS A 53 -0.46 -11.53 -6.52
N ALA A 54 -0.71 -10.42 -5.82
CA ALA A 54 -2.02 -10.06 -5.32
C ALA A 54 -3.06 -9.89 -6.45
N ARG A 55 -2.67 -9.32 -7.59
CA ARG A 55 -3.54 -9.18 -8.77
C ARG A 55 -3.98 -10.54 -9.34
N ASN A 56 -3.09 -11.52 -9.33
CA ASN A 56 -3.36 -12.86 -9.88
C ASN A 56 -4.16 -13.73 -8.90
N GLU A 57 -4.00 -13.54 -7.59
CA GLU A 57 -4.64 -14.34 -6.55
C GLU A 57 -6.02 -13.80 -6.12
N LEU A 58 -6.23 -12.48 -6.20
CA LEU A 58 -7.45 -11.85 -5.71
C LEU A 58 -8.53 -11.74 -6.80
N PRO A 59 -9.81 -11.95 -6.45
CA PRO A 59 -10.93 -11.57 -7.31
C PRO A 59 -10.89 -10.07 -7.65
N LYS A 60 -11.36 -9.68 -8.84
CA LYS A 60 -11.27 -8.29 -9.36
C LYS A 60 -11.71 -7.20 -8.36
N LEU A 61 -12.81 -7.41 -7.64
CA LEU A 61 -13.30 -6.44 -6.64
C LEU A 61 -12.38 -6.37 -5.41
N ALA A 62 -11.83 -7.50 -4.97
CA ALA A 62 -10.88 -7.56 -3.86
C ALA A 62 -9.54 -6.94 -4.25
N TRP A 63 -9.07 -7.19 -5.48
CA TRP A 63 -7.89 -6.54 -6.05
C TRP A 63 -8.03 -5.02 -6.05
N LYS A 64 -9.15 -4.49 -6.54
CA LYS A 64 -9.39 -3.04 -6.57
C LYS A 64 -9.27 -2.41 -5.19
N ARG A 65 -9.90 -3.01 -4.17
CA ARG A 65 -9.84 -2.53 -2.79
C ARG A 65 -8.43 -2.61 -2.22
N TYR A 66 -7.74 -3.72 -2.47
CA TYR A 66 -6.37 -3.93 -2.03
C TYR A 66 -5.42 -2.89 -2.63
N TRP A 67 -5.53 -2.64 -3.95
CA TRP A 67 -4.75 -1.61 -4.65
C TRP A 67 -4.99 -0.21 -4.05
N GLN A 68 -6.25 0.17 -3.77
CA GLN A 68 -6.59 1.46 -3.13
C GLN A 68 -5.92 1.63 -1.76
N VAL A 69 -5.79 0.55 -0.98
CA VAL A 69 -5.08 0.59 0.31
C VAL A 69 -3.58 0.80 0.09
N VAL A 70 -2.97 0.09 -0.86
CA VAL A 70 -1.54 0.23 -1.16
C VAL A 70 -1.24 1.66 -1.64
N ASP A 71 -2.04 2.20 -2.56
CA ASP A 71 -1.91 3.57 -3.05
C ASP A 71 -1.97 4.58 -1.90
N LEU A 72 -2.96 4.46 -1.02
CA LEU A 72 -3.07 5.33 0.16
C LEU A 72 -1.85 5.24 1.08
N VAL A 73 -1.32 4.03 1.32
CA VAL A 73 -0.14 3.84 2.17
C VAL A 73 1.09 4.48 1.54
N ILE A 74 1.35 4.29 0.24
CA ILE A 74 2.49 4.88 -0.46
C ILE A 74 2.41 6.41 -0.46
N ASN A 75 1.24 6.97 -0.79
CA ASN A 75 1.00 8.41 -0.73
C ASN A 75 1.20 8.98 0.68
N SER A 76 0.74 8.27 1.72
CA SER A 76 0.94 8.69 3.11
C SER A 76 2.41 8.67 3.53
N LEU A 77 3.18 7.69 3.06
CA LEU A 77 4.62 7.60 3.32
C LEU A 77 5.42 8.67 2.59
N TRP A 78 4.99 9.05 1.38
CA TRP A 78 5.50 10.20 0.64
C TRP A 78 5.24 11.49 1.40
N ASP A 79 3.97 11.78 1.73
CA ASP A 79 3.54 13.02 2.38
C ASP A 79 4.19 13.24 3.75
N SER A 80 4.38 12.15 4.50
CA SER A 80 5.06 12.17 5.80
C SER A 80 6.58 12.28 5.71
N ARG A 81 7.15 12.28 4.49
CA ARG A 81 8.61 12.25 4.23
C ARG A 81 9.31 11.06 4.90
N THR A 82 8.60 9.95 5.08
CA THR A 82 9.16 8.71 5.65
C THR A 82 10.06 8.01 4.64
N LEU A 83 9.79 8.20 3.34
CA LEU A 83 10.59 7.67 2.24
C LEU A 83 11.45 8.78 1.61
N ALA A 84 12.62 8.42 1.11
CA ALA A 84 13.40 9.33 0.27
C ALA A 84 12.65 9.61 -1.04
N ALA A 85 12.70 10.84 -1.55
CA ALA A 85 11.95 11.26 -2.73
C ALA A 85 12.17 10.35 -3.95
N LYS A 86 13.42 9.91 -4.19
CA LYS A 86 13.71 8.96 -5.28
C LYS A 86 12.94 7.64 -5.10
N GLN A 87 13.01 7.05 -3.91
CA GLN A 87 12.36 5.78 -3.60
C GLN A 87 10.84 5.89 -3.70
N ALA A 88 10.29 7.00 -3.22
CA ALA A 88 8.85 7.18 -3.18
C ALA A 88 8.28 7.41 -4.60
N ASN A 89 9.03 8.08 -5.50
CA ASN A 89 8.68 8.20 -6.93
C ASN A 89 8.73 6.83 -7.64
N GLU A 90 9.71 6.00 -7.30
CA GLU A 90 9.83 4.65 -7.85
C GLU A 90 8.64 3.78 -7.42
N LEU A 91 8.20 3.87 -6.17
CA LEU A 91 7.06 3.11 -5.65
C LEU A 91 5.73 3.62 -6.22
N GLU A 92 5.54 4.93 -6.33
CA GLU A 92 4.36 5.52 -6.95
C GLU A 92 4.17 5.02 -8.38
N ARG A 93 5.24 4.97 -9.18
CA ARG A 93 5.18 4.40 -10.54
C ARG A 93 4.70 2.96 -10.54
N ILE A 94 5.20 2.12 -9.63
CA ILE A 94 4.77 0.72 -9.52
C ILE A 94 3.28 0.62 -9.13
N VAL A 95 2.80 1.50 -8.24
CA VAL A 95 1.37 1.54 -7.89
C VAL A 95 0.54 1.93 -9.10
N MET A 96 0.92 2.97 -9.84
CA MET A 96 0.22 3.42 -11.05
C MET A 96 0.16 2.32 -12.13
N ASP A 97 1.26 1.63 -12.38
CA ASP A 97 1.32 0.52 -13.34
C ASP A 97 0.41 -0.67 -12.95
N GLY A 98 0.13 -0.80 -11.65
CA GLY A 98 -0.76 -1.82 -11.07
C GLY A 98 -2.23 -1.45 -11.06
N GLN A 99 -2.66 -0.29 -11.56
CA GLN A 99 -4.05 0.15 -11.42
C GLN A 99 -5.06 -0.85 -12.07
N PRO A 100 -6.18 -1.18 -11.38
CA PRO A 100 -7.20 -2.12 -11.87
C PRO A 100 -8.02 -1.68 -13.10
#